data_AF-A0A1I7JTE4-F1
#
_entry.id   AF-A0A1I7JTE4-F1
#
_cell.length_a   1.000
_cell.length_b   1.000
_cell.length_c   1.000
_cell.angle_alpha   90.00
_cell.angle_beta   90.00
_cell.angle_gamma   90.00
#
_symmetry.space_group_name_H-M   'P 1'
#
loop_
_entity.id
_entity.type
_entity.pdbx_description
1 polymer ?
#
loop_
_entity_poly.entity_id
_entity_poly.type
_entity_poly.pdbx_seq_one_letter_code
_entity_poly.pdbx_strand_id
1 'polypeptide(L)'
;MPYLSGAQRNLLAPAGADHPRDGETVPTSDQAPFYYSACWGWALTGEYESADNAYTAPTIYNSDEGAFVFDDERVPTALNADFFNTTDIIFPQTVPFHQVLADNLQAALDGDPAAQDACRVALMTITAQLNGHTVLPDNGSGVYTMFMKTSSWYGWDHWGLGIQNTDGVTTTYQQKVSGSQINPEPLQYNCGDMWDEDQPLETVLKIDGLLPAQVTMLNNVV
;
A
#
# COMPACT_ATOMS: atom_id res chain seq x y z
N MET A 1 -1.28 9.63 14.20
CA MET A 1 -0.24 9.45 13.17
C MET A 1 0.46 10.77 12.92
N PRO A 2 1.79 10.81 12.68
CA PRO A 2 2.51 12.03 12.34
C PRO A 2 2.11 12.62 10.99
N TYR A 3 2.19 13.95 10.90
CA TYR A 3 1.97 14.73 9.69
C TYR A 3 3.25 15.52 9.38
N LEU A 4 3.65 15.53 8.11
CA LEU A 4 4.67 16.44 7.61
C LEU A 4 4.18 17.89 7.70
N SER A 5 5.10 18.80 8.02
CA SER A 5 4.86 20.25 7.93
C SER A 5 4.59 20.68 6.49
N GLY A 6 4.00 21.87 6.33
CA GLY A 6 3.76 22.42 5.00
C GLY A 6 5.06 22.61 4.19
N ALA A 7 6.16 22.98 4.84
CA ALA A 7 7.46 23.10 4.19
C ALA A 7 7.95 21.76 3.63
N GLN A 8 7.85 20.69 4.42
CA GLN A 8 8.24 19.34 3.99
C GLN A 8 7.36 18.85 2.82
N ARG A 9 6.04 19.06 2.90
CA ARG A 9 5.11 18.71 1.81
C ARG A 9 5.43 19.45 0.52
N ASN A 10 5.80 20.73 0.61
CA ASN A 10 6.15 21.53 -0.56
C ASN A 10 7.49 21.12 -1.20
N LEU A 11 8.37 20.44 -0.47
CA LEU A 11 9.61 19.86 -1.02
C LEU A 11 9.35 18.51 -1.69
N LEU A 12 8.49 17.68 -1.08
CA LEU A 12 8.19 16.34 -1.61
C LEU A 12 7.22 16.35 -2.79
N ALA A 13 6.37 17.37 -2.88
CA ALA A 13 5.37 17.55 -3.93
C ALA A 13 5.36 19.00 -4.46
N PRO A 14 6.46 19.55 -4.99
CA PRO A 14 6.56 20.97 -5.34
C PRO A 14 5.53 21.40 -6.39
N ALA A 15 4.72 22.41 -6.08
CA ALA A 15 3.70 22.92 -6.99
C ALA A 15 4.31 23.60 -8.23
N GLY A 16 3.69 23.39 -9.40
CA GLY A 16 4.06 24.07 -10.65
C GLY A 16 5.41 23.64 -11.25
N ALA A 17 6.00 22.55 -10.76
CA ALA A 17 7.20 21.94 -11.32
C ALA A 17 6.83 20.74 -12.20
N ASP A 18 7.72 20.39 -13.14
CA ASP A 18 7.64 19.10 -13.82
C ASP A 18 8.01 17.99 -12.83
N HIS A 19 7.15 16.97 -12.73
CA HIS A 19 7.40 15.79 -11.91
C HIS A 19 7.89 14.66 -12.82
N PRO A 20 9.19 14.28 -12.76
CA PRO A 20 9.68 13.20 -13.59
C PRO A 20 9.04 11.88 -13.14
N ARG A 21 8.84 10.96 -14.09
CA ARG A 21 8.25 9.63 -13.85
C ARG A 21 8.89 8.94 -12.63
N ASP A 22 10.22 8.84 -12.64
CA ASP A 22 10.99 8.14 -11.60
C ASP A 22 11.36 9.04 -10.42
N GLY A 23 10.88 10.29 -10.40
CA GLY A 23 11.15 11.21 -9.31
C GLY A 23 12.65 11.48 -9.07
N GLU A 24 13.00 11.62 -7.80
CA GLU A 24 14.34 11.79 -7.29
C GLU A 24 14.63 10.77 -6.18
N THR A 25 15.89 10.42 -5.98
CA THR A 25 16.30 9.46 -4.94
C THR A 25 16.34 10.10 -3.57
N VAL A 26 15.74 9.44 -2.57
CA VAL A 26 15.91 9.81 -1.15
C VAL A 26 17.36 9.53 -0.72
N PRO A 27 18.14 10.55 -0.30
CA PRO A 27 19.49 10.34 0.22
C PRO A 27 19.40 9.42 1.44
N THR A 28 20.21 8.35 1.50
CA THR A 28 20.20 7.25 2.50
C THR A 28 19.25 6.08 2.26
N SER A 29 18.36 6.13 1.27
CA SER A 29 17.47 4.98 0.99
C SER A 29 18.18 3.78 0.35
N ASP A 30 19.44 3.96 -0.04
CA ASP A 30 20.37 2.94 -0.52
C ASP A 30 21.12 2.22 0.61
N GLN A 31 20.84 2.55 1.87
CA GLN A 31 21.53 1.96 3.02
C GLN A 31 20.74 0.80 3.63
N ALA A 32 21.47 -0.22 4.08
CA ALA A 32 20.87 -1.34 4.81
C ALA A 32 20.31 -0.89 6.18
N PRO A 33 19.21 -1.49 6.67
CA PRO A 33 18.44 -2.56 6.02
C PRO A 33 17.42 -2.07 5.00
N PHE A 34 17.12 -0.77 4.96
CA PHE A 34 16.05 -0.19 4.13
C PHE A 34 16.22 -0.43 2.62
N TYR A 35 17.48 -0.49 2.16
CA TYR A 35 17.82 -0.87 0.78
C TYR A 35 17.05 -2.12 0.33
N TYR A 36 16.94 -3.13 1.19
CA TYR A 36 16.25 -4.39 0.90
C TYR A 36 14.72 -4.34 1.03
N SER A 37 14.15 -3.23 1.50
CA SER A 37 12.69 -3.10 1.63
C SER A 37 12.03 -3.15 0.25
N ALA A 38 10.94 -3.91 0.13
CA ALA A 38 10.12 -3.94 -1.07
C ALA A 38 9.19 -2.72 -1.14
N CYS A 39 8.52 -2.51 -2.27
CA CYS A 39 7.52 -1.45 -2.45
C CYS A 39 6.42 -1.46 -1.38
N TRP A 40 5.88 -2.65 -1.09
CA TRP A 40 4.90 -2.85 -0.02
C TRP A 40 5.50 -2.59 1.37
N GLY A 41 6.76 -2.96 1.62
CA GLY A 41 7.42 -2.71 2.90
C GLY A 41 7.56 -1.21 3.16
N TRP A 42 7.99 -0.46 2.15
CA TRP A 42 7.97 1.00 2.21
C TRP A 42 6.57 1.57 2.49
N ALA A 43 5.57 1.19 1.69
CA ALA A 43 4.24 1.78 1.78
C ALA A 43 3.51 1.40 3.08
N LEU A 44 3.68 0.16 3.56
CA LEU A 44 2.97 -0.35 4.73
C LEU A 44 3.68 -0.05 6.04
N THR A 45 5.02 -0.09 6.10
CA THR A 45 5.75 0.07 7.37
C THR A 45 6.78 1.18 7.34
N GLY A 46 7.31 1.52 6.16
CA GLY A 46 8.42 2.48 6.00
C GLY A 46 9.79 1.89 6.31
N GLU A 47 9.87 0.57 6.50
CA GLU A 47 11.10 -0.13 6.84
C GLU A 47 11.23 -1.47 6.10
N TYR A 48 12.32 -2.19 6.33
CA TYR A 48 12.44 -3.57 5.84
C TYR A 48 11.58 -4.47 6.71
N GLU A 49 10.75 -5.29 6.07
CA GLU A 49 9.96 -6.33 6.71
C GLU A 49 10.18 -7.67 6.02
N SER A 50 10.09 -8.75 6.80
CA SER A 50 10.17 -10.10 6.24
C SER A 50 8.90 -10.42 5.45
N ALA A 51 9.04 -11.01 4.26
CA ALA A 51 7.90 -11.48 3.48
C ALA A 51 7.10 -12.58 4.19
N ASP A 52 7.69 -13.25 5.21
CA ASP A 52 7.03 -14.30 6.00
C ASP A 52 6.28 -13.75 7.22
N ASN A 53 6.31 -12.43 7.47
CA ASN A 53 5.56 -11.83 8.56
C ASN A 53 4.05 -11.91 8.23
N ALA A 54 3.27 -12.39 9.21
CA ALA A 54 1.84 -12.71 9.09
C ALA A 54 0.96 -11.58 8.51
N TYR A 55 1.37 -10.32 8.70
CA TYR A 55 0.58 -9.16 8.32
C TYR A 55 1.12 -8.41 7.09
N THR A 56 2.09 -8.97 6.39
CA THR A 56 2.63 -8.33 5.18
C THR A 56 1.80 -8.68 3.94
N ALA A 57 1.89 -7.85 2.91
CA ALA A 57 1.21 -8.09 1.63
C ALA A 57 1.52 -9.50 1.05
N PRO A 58 2.78 -9.98 0.99
CA PRO A 58 3.06 -11.33 0.53
C PRO A 58 2.28 -12.41 1.29
N THR A 59 2.26 -12.36 2.62
CA THR A 59 1.56 -13.36 3.43
C THR A 59 0.05 -13.25 3.25
N ILE A 60 -0.52 -12.06 3.42
CA ILE A 60 -1.97 -11.85 3.38
C ILE A 60 -2.56 -12.29 2.04
N TYR A 61 -1.88 -12.03 0.93
CA TYR A 61 -2.43 -12.27 -0.40
C TYR A 61 -1.97 -13.58 -1.03
N ASN A 62 -0.79 -14.12 -0.69
CA ASN A 62 -0.19 -15.24 -1.42
C ASN A 62 0.19 -16.45 -0.54
N SER A 63 0.03 -16.41 0.79
CA SER A 63 0.32 -17.60 1.61
C SER A 63 -0.95 -18.37 1.94
N ASP A 64 -0.78 -19.64 2.34
CA ASP A 64 -1.88 -20.47 2.87
C ASP A 64 -2.26 -20.07 4.31
N GLU A 65 -1.48 -19.20 4.95
CA GLU A 65 -1.77 -18.59 6.25
C GLU A 65 -2.43 -17.21 6.09
N GLY A 66 -2.60 -16.74 4.85
CA GLY A 66 -3.16 -15.44 4.49
C GLY A 66 -4.69 -15.43 4.41
N ALA A 67 -5.24 -14.42 3.72
CA ALA A 67 -6.67 -14.14 3.66
C ALA A 67 -7.50 -15.18 2.89
N PHE A 68 -6.89 -15.96 1.99
CA PHE A 68 -7.62 -16.87 1.11
C PHE A 68 -7.16 -18.32 1.24
N VAL A 69 -8.09 -19.21 0.93
CA VAL A 69 -7.81 -20.59 0.55
C VAL A 69 -7.72 -20.62 -0.98
N PHE A 70 -6.72 -21.31 -1.51
CA PHE A 70 -6.43 -21.35 -2.94
C PHE A 70 -6.63 -22.74 -3.53
N ASP A 71 -6.90 -22.79 -4.83
CA ASP A 71 -6.73 -24.00 -5.62
C ASP A 71 -5.26 -24.22 -6.05
N ASP A 72 -5.02 -25.29 -6.81
CA ASP A 72 -3.69 -25.66 -7.32
C ASP A 72 -3.09 -24.60 -8.28
N GLU A 73 -3.92 -23.74 -8.88
CA GLU A 73 -3.52 -22.65 -9.77
C GLU A 73 -3.32 -21.32 -9.03
N ARG A 74 -3.43 -21.31 -7.70
CA ARG A 74 -3.34 -20.10 -6.85
C ARG A 74 -4.45 -19.09 -7.13
N VAL A 75 -5.64 -19.57 -7.50
CA VAL A 75 -6.87 -18.77 -7.55
C VAL A 75 -7.61 -18.91 -6.22
N PRO A 76 -8.09 -17.81 -5.60
CA PRO A 76 -8.90 -17.88 -4.39
C PRO A 76 -10.16 -18.74 -4.60
N THR A 77 -10.51 -19.55 -3.60
CA THR A 77 -11.73 -20.38 -3.62
C THR A 77 -12.60 -20.14 -2.39
N ALA A 78 -12.02 -19.70 -1.28
CA ALA A 78 -12.71 -19.32 -0.06
C ALA A 78 -11.87 -18.31 0.73
N LEU A 79 -12.47 -17.68 1.75
CA LEU A 79 -11.73 -16.95 2.77
C LEU A 79 -11.11 -17.94 3.77
N ASN A 80 -9.92 -17.62 4.25
CA ASN A 80 -9.26 -18.39 5.30
C ASN A 80 -9.85 -18.02 6.68
N ALA A 81 -10.67 -18.91 7.22
CA ALA A 81 -11.32 -18.68 8.51
C ALA A 81 -10.31 -18.51 9.66
N ASP A 82 -9.17 -19.20 9.66
CA ASP A 82 -8.20 -19.12 10.75
C ASP A 82 -7.48 -17.77 10.78
N PHE A 83 -7.13 -17.24 9.60
CA PHE A 83 -6.61 -15.89 9.46
C PHE A 83 -7.60 -14.87 10.03
N PHE A 84 -8.85 -14.88 9.55
CA PHE A 84 -9.84 -13.89 9.96
C PHE A 84 -10.29 -14.04 11.42
N ASN A 85 -10.43 -15.26 11.94
CA ASN A 85 -10.71 -15.49 13.35
C ASN A 85 -9.62 -14.88 14.25
N THR A 86 -8.37 -14.90 13.79
CA THR A 86 -7.23 -14.32 14.52
C THR A 86 -7.22 -12.80 14.38
N THR A 87 -7.30 -12.28 13.15
CA THR A 87 -7.21 -10.83 12.91
C THR A 87 -8.40 -10.08 13.48
N ASP A 88 -9.62 -10.62 13.41
CA ASP A 88 -10.81 -9.94 13.93
C ASP A 88 -10.81 -9.81 15.45
N ILE A 89 -10.10 -10.69 16.15
CA ILE A 89 -9.92 -10.62 17.61
C ILE A 89 -8.85 -9.58 17.97
N ILE A 90 -7.71 -9.61 17.27
CA ILE A 90 -6.56 -8.74 17.59
C ILE A 90 -6.78 -7.30 17.07
N PHE A 91 -7.44 -7.18 15.93
CA PHE A 91 -7.65 -5.95 15.16
C PHE A 91 -9.15 -5.80 14.82
N PRO A 92 -10.03 -5.58 15.80
CA PRO A 92 -11.48 -5.53 15.58
C PRO A 92 -11.94 -4.46 14.57
N GLN A 93 -11.09 -3.47 14.26
CA GLN A 93 -11.35 -2.50 13.20
C GLN A 93 -11.39 -3.12 11.80
N THR A 94 -10.81 -4.31 11.58
CA THR A 94 -10.81 -5.00 10.28
C THR A 94 -12.09 -5.76 9.99
N VAL A 95 -12.89 -6.06 11.02
CA VAL A 95 -14.12 -6.87 10.94
C VAL A 95 -15.08 -6.40 9.84
N PRO A 96 -15.38 -5.09 9.69
CA PRO A 96 -16.28 -4.64 8.62
C PRO A 96 -15.76 -4.98 7.21
N PHE A 97 -14.44 -4.97 7.01
CA PHE A 97 -13.82 -5.26 5.72
C PHE A 97 -13.69 -6.76 5.46
N HIS A 98 -13.52 -7.57 6.51
CA HIS A 98 -13.71 -9.02 6.41
C HIS A 98 -15.16 -9.33 5.95
N GLN A 99 -16.17 -8.68 6.52
CA GLN A 99 -17.55 -8.87 6.08
C GLN A 99 -17.74 -8.48 4.60
N VAL A 100 -17.12 -7.38 4.14
CA VAL A 100 -17.14 -7.00 2.71
C VAL A 100 -16.55 -8.09 1.83
N LEU A 101 -15.42 -8.68 2.23
CA LEU A 101 -14.84 -9.82 1.50
C LEU A 101 -15.82 -11.00 1.47
N ALA A 102 -16.42 -11.35 2.60
CA ALA A 102 -17.34 -12.48 2.70
C ALA A 102 -18.60 -12.30 1.84
N ASP A 103 -19.15 -11.08 1.83
CA ASP A 103 -20.37 -10.75 1.09
C ASP A 103 -20.14 -10.72 -0.43
N ASN A 104 -18.92 -10.43 -0.89
CA ASN A 104 -18.61 -10.23 -2.30
C ASN A 104 -17.82 -11.38 -2.95
N LEU A 105 -17.18 -12.27 -2.17
CA LEU A 105 -16.24 -13.25 -2.71
C LEU A 105 -16.82 -14.09 -3.85
N GLN A 106 -18.01 -14.68 -3.67
CA GLN A 106 -18.57 -15.54 -4.72
C GLN A 106 -18.83 -14.77 -6.02
N ALA A 107 -19.41 -13.57 -5.92
CA ALA A 107 -19.64 -12.73 -7.10
C ALA A 107 -18.32 -12.29 -7.76
N ALA A 108 -17.29 -12.00 -6.97
CA ALA A 108 -15.95 -11.66 -7.49
C ALA A 108 -15.32 -12.84 -8.25
N LEU A 109 -15.49 -14.07 -7.75
CA LEU A 109 -15.07 -15.32 -8.41
C LEU A 109 -15.87 -15.59 -9.69
N ASP A 110 -17.16 -15.25 -9.69
CA ASP A 110 -18.02 -15.36 -10.88
C ASP A 110 -17.73 -14.26 -11.93
N GLY A 111 -16.80 -13.34 -11.63
CA GLY A 111 -16.33 -12.30 -12.55
C GLY A 111 -17.07 -10.98 -12.47
N ASP A 112 -17.84 -10.72 -11.41
CA ASP A 112 -18.53 -9.44 -11.21
C ASP A 112 -17.50 -8.32 -10.90
N PRO A 113 -17.37 -7.29 -11.76
CA PRO A 113 -16.36 -6.24 -11.58
C PRO A 113 -16.55 -5.39 -10.32
N ALA A 114 -17.79 -5.18 -9.88
CA ALA A 114 -18.07 -4.38 -8.68
C ALA A 114 -17.73 -5.17 -7.41
N ALA A 115 -18.02 -6.47 -7.39
CA ALA A 115 -17.61 -7.36 -6.32
C ALA A 115 -16.09 -7.49 -6.24
N GLN A 116 -15.40 -7.60 -7.38
CA GLN A 116 -13.94 -7.62 -7.45
C GLN A 116 -13.33 -6.32 -6.90
N ASP A 117 -13.87 -5.16 -7.27
CA ASP A 117 -13.44 -3.86 -6.72
C ASP A 117 -13.65 -3.79 -5.20
N ALA A 118 -14.82 -4.19 -4.70
CA ALA A 118 -15.12 -4.22 -3.28
C ALA A 118 -14.15 -5.13 -2.51
N CYS A 119 -13.86 -6.33 -3.04
CA CYS A 119 -12.88 -7.23 -2.44
C CYS A 119 -11.48 -6.63 -2.43
N ARG A 120 -11.03 -6.05 -3.54
CA ARG A 120 -9.71 -5.41 -3.66
C ARG A 120 -9.52 -4.27 -2.67
N VAL A 121 -10.50 -3.37 -2.56
CA VAL A 121 -10.49 -2.25 -1.60
C VAL A 121 -10.49 -2.77 -0.16
N ALA A 122 -11.31 -3.78 0.15
CA ALA A 122 -11.36 -4.37 1.48
C ALA A 122 -10.02 -5.02 1.86
N LEU A 123 -9.40 -5.77 0.95
CA LEU A 123 -8.12 -6.45 1.19
C LEU A 123 -6.98 -5.46 1.40
N MET A 124 -6.90 -4.41 0.59
CA MET A 124 -5.93 -3.33 0.78
C MET A 124 -6.16 -2.61 2.12
N THR A 125 -7.42 -2.39 2.51
CA THR A 125 -7.78 -1.73 3.77
C THR A 125 -7.38 -2.57 4.99
N ILE A 126 -7.68 -3.87 4.98
CA ILE A 126 -7.23 -4.81 6.02
C ILE A 126 -5.71 -4.77 6.14
N THR A 127 -5.01 -4.88 5.00
CA THR A 127 -3.54 -4.88 4.96
C THR A 127 -2.95 -3.60 5.55
N ALA A 128 -3.48 -2.44 5.17
CA ALA A 128 -3.04 -1.16 5.71
C ALA A 128 -3.28 -1.07 7.23
N GLN A 129 -4.46 -1.48 7.72
CA GLN A 129 -4.82 -1.42 9.13
C GLN A 129 -4.02 -2.41 9.99
N LEU A 130 -3.72 -3.61 9.49
CA LEU A 130 -2.86 -4.58 10.18
C LEU A 130 -1.42 -4.06 10.34
N ASN A 131 -0.98 -3.16 9.44
CA ASN A 131 0.32 -2.49 9.52
C ASN A 131 0.26 -1.12 10.22
N GLY A 132 -0.81 -0.84 10.95
CA GLY A 132 -0.91 0.33 11.84
C GLY A 132 -1.36 1.64 11.18
N HIS A 133 -1.84 1.60 9.93
CA HIS A 133 -2.43 2.76 9.28
C HIS A 133 -3.87 2.98 9.73
N THR A 134 -4.23 4.26 9.91
CA THR A 134 -5.62 4.67 10.03
C THR A 134 -6.16 5.02 8.66
N VAL A 135 -7.01 4.17 8.10
CA VAL A 135 -7.68 4.42 6.81
C VAL A 135 -8.86 5.36 7.03
N LEU A 136 -8.95 6.41 6.21
CA LEU A 136 -9.99 7.41 6.22
C LEU A 136 -11.13 7.01 5.26
N PRO A 137 -12.36 7.50 5.49
CA PRO A 137 -13.43 7.35 4.51
C PRO A 137 -13.10 8.08 3.19
N ASP A 138 -13.81 7.75 2.12
CA ASP A 138 -13.58 8.33 0.78
C ASP A 138 -13.68 9.86 0.73
N ASN A 139 -14.49 10.46 1.59
CA ASN A 139 -14.61 11.91 1.73
C ASN A 139 -13.58 12.53 2.71
N GLY A 140 -12.67 11.72 3.24
CA GLY A 140 -11.60 12.13 4.13
C GLY A 140 -10.53 12.98 3.45
N SER A 141 -9.56 13.41 4.25
CA SER A 141 -8.41 14.18 3.79
C SER A 141 -7.66 13.46 2.67
N GLY A 142 -7.40 14.16 1.56
CA GLY A 142 -6.58 13.66 0.44
C GLY A 142 -5.09 13.92 0.61
N VAL A 143 -4.65 14.40 1.79
CA VAL A 143 -3.24 14.80 2.00
C VAL A 143 -2.28 13.63 1.85
N TYR A 144 -2.66 12.46 2.37
CA TYR A 144 -1.90 11.22 2.25
C TYR A 144 -2.80 10.15 1.68
N THR A 145 -2.26 9.46 0.69
CA THR A 145 -2.92 8.34 0.03
C THR A 145 -1.95 7.18 -0.07
N MET A 146 -2.49 5.97 0.01
CA MET A 146 -1.77 4.73 -0.26
C MET A 146 -2.28 4.19 -1.58
N PHE A 147 -1.37 3.82 -2.47
CA PHE A 147 -1.68 3.32 -3.80
C PHE A 147 -1.25 1.87 -3.93
N MET A 148 -2.07 1.09 -4.62
CA MET A 148 -1.74 -0.25 -5.06
C MET A 148 -2.08 -0.39 -6.55
N LYS A 149 -1.10 -0.80 -7.35
CA LYS A 149 -1.26 -1.23 -8.74
C LYS A 149 -1.22 -2.74 -8.78
N THR A 150 -2.16 -3.37 -9.51
CA THR A 150 -2.19 -4.82 -9.58
C THR A 150 -2.77 -5.39 -10.88
N SER A 151 -2.38 -6.61 -11.20
CA SER A 151 -2.82 -7.43 -12.32
C SER A 151 -4.15 -8.14 -12.06
N SER A 152 -4.55 -8.34 -10.80
CA SER A 152 -5.79 -9.03 -10.42
C SER A 152 -6.42 -8.42 -9.17
N TRP A 153 -7.71 -8.66 -8.94
CA TRP A 153 -8.42 -8.09 -7.79
C TRP A 153 -7.95 -8.65 -6.43
N TYR A 154 -7.23 -9.77 -6.43
CA TYR A 154 -6.63 -10.41 -5.26
C TYR A 154 -5.09 -10.37 -5.31
N GLY A 155 -4.50 -9.50 -6.13
CA GLY A 155 -3.06 -9.27 -6.22
C GLY A 155 -2.60 -8.00 -5.49
N TRP A 156 -1.28 -7.84 -5.38
CA TRP A 156 -0.62 -6.78 -4.59
C TRP A 156 0.67 -6.27 -5.25
N ASP A 157 0.72 -6.23 -6.58
CA ASP A 157 1.98 -6.16 -7.34
C ASP A 157 2.89 -4.97 -6.98
N HIS A 158 2.36 -3.74 -6.92
CA HIS A 158 3.16 -2.57 -6.57
C HIS A 158 2.43 -1.62 -5.62
N TRP A 159 3.17 -1.08 -4.65
CA TRP A 159 2.66 -0.22 -3.58
C TRP A 159 3.48 1.05 -3.43
N GLY A 160 2.80 2.13 -3.04
CA GLY A 160 3.41 3.43 -2.86
C GLY A 160 2.53 4.36 -2.04
N LEU A 161 3.06 5.53 -1.76
CA LEU A 161 2.35 6.61 -1.11
C LEU A 161 2.18 7.78 -2.07
N GLY A 162 1.10 8.53 -1.89
CA GLY A 162 0.93 9.85 -2.48
C GLY A 162 0.91 10.91 -1.40
N ILE A 163 1.61 12.02 -1.63
CA ILE A 163 1.64 13.19 -0.75
C ILE A 163 1.14 14.39 -1.54
N GLN A 164 0.10 15.04 -1.02
CA GLN A 164 -0.43 16.26 -1.60
C GLN A 164 0.38 17.48 -1.12
N ASN A 165 0.67 18.43 -2.00
CA ASN A 165 1.21 19.75 -1.68
C ASN A 165 0.22 20.56 -0.80
N THR A 166 0.71 21.63 -0.17
CA THR A 166 -0.13 22.60 0.56
C THR A 166 -1.14 23.37 -0.30
N ASP A 167 -0.98 23.40 -1.63
CA ASP A 167 -1.97 23.98 -2.55
C ASP A 167 -3.27 23.16 -2.67
N GLY A 168 -3.27 21.91 -2.17
CA GLY A 168 -4.42 21.02 -2.19
C GLY A 168 -4.73 20.41 -3.55
N VAL A 169 -3.84 20.54 -4.53
CA VAL A 169 -4.03 20.09 -5.92
C VAL A 169 -2.90 19.18 -6.37
N THR A 170 -1.64 19.60 -6.21
CA THR A 170 -0.49 18.80 -6.65
C THR A 170 -0.30 17.60 -5.74
N THR A 171 -0.22 16.39 -6.31
CA THR A 171 0.14 15.16 -5.60
C THR A 171 1.30 14.50 -6.33
N THR A 172 2.29 14.03 -5.58
CA THR A 172 3.41 13.25 -6.11
C THR A 172 3.53 11.94 -5.35
N TYR A 173 4.18 10.95 -5.97
CA TYR A 173 4.32 9.62 -5.41
C TYR A 173 5.68 9.41 -4.75
N GLN A 174 5.68 8.54 -3.74
CA GLN A 174 6.85 8.09 -2.99
C GLN A 174 6.83 6.57 -3.01
N GLN A 175 7.79 5.95 -3.71
CA GLN A 175 7.70 4.55 -4.10
C GLN A 175 9.06 3.90 -4.31
N LYS A 176 9.09 2.56 -4.25
CA LYS A 176 10.27 1.75 -4.58
C LYS A 176 10.01 0.88 -5.78
N VAL A 177 11.00 0.83 -6.67
CA VAL A 177 11.03 0.19 -8.01
C VAL A 177 10.57 -1.26 -8.06
N SER A 178 11.49 -2.03 -7.53
CA SER A 178 11.29 -3.38 -7.08
C SER A 178 12.40 -3.61 -6.07
N GLY A 179 12.08 -4.30 -4.99
CA GLY A 179 13.07 -4.78 -4.04
C GLY A 179 13.09 -6.29 -4.09
N SER A 180 13.53 -6.89 -5.20
CA SER A 180 14.07 -8.25 -5.05
C SER A 180 15.36 -8.12 -4.23
N GLN A 181 15.65 -9.06 -3.32
CA GLN A 181 16.93 -9.05 -2.58
C GLN A 181 18.16 -8.96 -3.52
N ILE A 182 18.00 -9.31 -4.80
CA ILE A 182 19.06 -9.42 -5.80
C ILE A 182 19.37 -8.05 -6.43
N ASN A 183 18.36 -7.23 -6.74
CA ASN A 183 18.54 -5.88 -7.30
C ASN A 183 17.59 -4.89 -6.61
N PRO A 184 17.91 -4.42 -5.40
CA PRO A 184 17.07 -3.48 -4.69
C PRO A 184 17.23 -2.06 -5.27
N GLU A 185 16.12 -1.40 -5.55
CA GLU A 185 16.12 0.01 -5.93
C GLU A 185 15.99 0.92 -4.69
N PRO A 186 16.56 2.13 -4.70
CA PRO A 186 16.34 3.11 -3.63
C PRO A 186 14.89 3.60 -3.60
N LEU A 187 14.52 4.31 -2.53
CA LEU A 187 13.24 5.01 -2.48
C LEU A 187 13.31 6.25 -3.35
N GLN A 188 12.29 6.39 -4.19
CA GLN A 188 12.07 7.57 -5.02
C GLN A 188 10.99 8.45 -4.37
N TYR A 189 11.15 9.76 -4.46
CA TYR A 189 10.17 10.77 -4.07
C TYR A 189 9.92 11.73 -5.22
N ASN A 190 8.86 12.56 -5.14
CA ASN A 190 8.52 13.52 -6.19
C ASN A 190 8.28 12.83 -7.56
N CYS A 191 7.85 11.57 -7.55
CA CYS A 191 7.49 10.86 -8.77
C CYS A 191 6.19 11.44 -9.34
N GLY A 192 6.18 11.73 -10.64
CA GLY A 192 4.99 12.17 -11.36
C GLY A 192 3.95 11.06 -11.56
N ASP A 193 4.43 9.83 -11.66
CA ASP A 193 3.60 8.65 -11.93
C ASP A 193 3.88 7.56 -10.90
N MET A 194 2.83 6.84 -10.53
CA MET A 194 2.97 5.58 -9.80
C MET A 194 3.49 4.53 -10.78
N TRP A 195 4.59 3.86 -10.46
CA TRP A 195 5.14 2.79 -11.30
C TRP A 195 4.13 1.67 -11.53
N ASP A 196 4.44 0.80 -12.51
CA ASP A 196 3.50 -0.21 -12.97
C ASP A 196 2.20 0.43 -13.51
N GLU A 197 2.37 1.53 -14.26
CA GLU A 197 1.31 2.34 -14.88
C GLU A 197 0.38 1.52 -15.76
N ASP A 198 0.93 0.49 -16.43
CA ASP A 198 0.21 -0.40 -17.34
C ASP A 198 -0.61 -1.48 -16.61
N GLN A 199 -0.53 -1.57 -15.28
CA GLN A 199 -1.36 -2.51 -14.55
C GLN A 199 -2.85 -2.13 -14.68
N PRO A 200 -3.73 -3.11 -14.93
CA PRO A 200 -5.13 -2.85 -15.26
C PRO A 200 -5.94 -2.28 -14.08
N LEU A 201 -5.45 -2.47 -12.85
CA LEU A 201 -6.18 -2.17 -11.64
C LEU A 201 -5.36 -1.23 -10.74
N GLU A 202 -6.00 -0.12 -10.34
CA GLU A 202 -5.49 0.80 -9.32
C GLU A 202 -6.46 0.86 -8.14
N THR A 203 -5.92 0.80 -6.93
CA THR A 203 -6.65 1.02 -5.68
C THR A 203 -5.98 2.13 -4.90
N VAL A 204 -6.79 3.06 -4.38
CA VAL A 204 -6.32 4.22 -3.63
C VAL A 204 -7.06 4.29 -2.31
N LEU A 205 -6.32 4.30 -1.20
CA LEU A 205 -6.85 4.54 0.13
C LEU A 205 -6.40 5.89 0.64
N LYS A 206 -7.29 6.64 1.28
CA LYS A 206 -6.91 7.83 2.06
C LYS A 206 -6.45 7.39 3.43
N ILE A 207 -5.34 7.92 3.92
CA ILE A 207 -4.80 7.58 5.24
C ILE A 207 -4.61 8.83 6.11
N ASP A 208 -4.88 8.69 7.41
CA ASP A 208 -4.73 9.78 8.37
C ASP A 208 -3.28 9.89 8.82
N GLY A 209 -2.42 10.50 8.00
CA GLY A 209 -1.01 10.67 8.32
C GLY A 209 -0.12 9.51 7.86
N LEU A 210 1.17 9.64 8.13
CA LEU A 210 2.20 8.64 7.80
C LEU A 210 2.64 7.89 9.06
N LEU A 211 3.36 6.78 8.90
CA LEU A 211 4.02 6.11 10.02
C LEU A 211 5.32 6.85 10.42
N PRO A 212 5.78 6.73 11.69
CA PRO A 212 7.02 7.37 12.14
C PRO A 212 8.25 7.01 11.31
N ALA A 213 8.38 5.77 10.84
CA ALA A 213 9.49 5.32 9.99
C ALA A 213 9.46 6.01 8.62
N GLN A 214 8.27 6.15 8.01
CA GLN A 214 8.09 6.85 6.74
C GLN A 214 8.47 8.33 6.86
N VAL A 215 8.02 9.00 7.93
CA VAL A 215 8.41 10.40 8.20
C VAL A 215 9.92 10.53 8.39
N THR A 216 10.53 9.61 9.14
CA THR A 216 11.98 9.61 9.37
C THR A 216 12.75 9.49 8.04
N MET A 217 12.32 8.60 7.15
CA MET A 217 12.94 8.43 5.84
C MET A 217 12.80 9.67 4.96
N LEU A 218 11.59 10.24 4.87
CA LEU A 218 11.33 11.43 4.06
C LEU A 218 12.04 12.68 4.62
N ASN A 219 12.34 12.70 5.92
CA ASN A 219 13.12 13.77 6.53
C ASN A 219 14.59 13.79 6.09
N ASN A 220 15.11 12.75 5.43
CA ASN A 220 16.46 12.76 4.88
C ASN A 220 16.57 13.52 3.55
N VAL A 221 15.43 13.92 2.98
CA VAL A 221 15.33 14.74 1.77
C VAL A 221 15.19 16.23 2.09
N VAL A 222 14.58 16.55 3.24
CA VAL A 222 14.14 17.91 3.62
C VAL A 222 15.09 18.64 4.55
#